data_AF-A0A5B8UA53-F1
#
_entry.id   AF-A0A5B8UA53-F1
#
_cell.length_a   1.000
_cell.length_b   1.000
_cell.length_c   1.000
_cell.angle_alpha   90.00
_cell.angle_beta   90.00
_cell.angle_gamma   90.00
#
_symmetry.space_group_name_H-M   'P 1'
#
loop_
_entity.id
_entity.type
_entity.pdbx_description
1 polymer ?
#
loop_
_entity_poly.entity_id
_entity_poly.type
_entity_poly.pdbx_seq_one_letter_code
_entity_poly.pdbx_strand_id
1 'polypeptide(L)'
;MVRALDIPRDPRAPAQARHLVDALVPHVPEPVAHQARLLLSELVTNAVRHGRGPAVRVLLDASAGDGTLRCEIVDEGDGFVPTARTRPATEPGGWGLHLVEALSRRWGVREGSTHVWFELGDPDEAR
;
A
#
# COMPACT_ATOMS: atom_id res chain seq x y z
N MET A 1 11.86 -11.94 -2.17
CA MET A 1 12.75 -10.76 -2.25
C MET A 1 12.19 -9.63 -1.39
N VAL A 2 13.02 -8.88 -0.65
CA VAL A 2 12.58 -7.73 0.18
C VAL A 2 13.11 -6.42 -0.40
N ARG A 3 12.28 -5.37 -0.36
CA ARG A 3 12.61 -4.01 -0.79
C ARG A 3 11.99 -2.99 0.16
N ALA A 4 12.71 -1.91 0.45
CA ALA A 4 12.21 -0.79 1.21
C ALA A 4 12.66 0.53 0.59
N LEU A 5 11.82 1.56 0.66
CA LEU A 5 12.15 2.91 0.22
C LEU A 5 11.42 3.95 1.08
N ASP A 6 12.17 4.96 1.53
CA ASP A 6 11.59 6.19 2.07
C ASP A 6 11.29 7.13 0.91
N ILE A 7 10.00 7.36 0.67
CA ILE A 7 9.50 8.14 -0.46
C ILE A 7 9.25 9.57 0.00
N PRO A 8 9.93 10.59 -0.54
CA PRO A 8 9.67 11.99 -0.21
C PRO A 8 8.21 12.37 -0.44
N ARG A 9 7.66 13.26 0.40
CA ARG A 9 6.29 13.75 0.25
C ARG A 9 6.17 14.81 -0.83
N ASP A 10 6.22 14.37 -2.07
CA ASP A 10 6.06 15.22 -3.24
C ASP A 10 5.12 14.57 -4.29
N PRO A 11 4.72 15.31 -5.35
CA PRO A 11 3.80 14.79 -6.36
C PRO A 11 4.25 13.54 -7.12
N ARG A 12 5.54 13.17 -7.05
CA ARG A 12 6.12 11.98 -7.70
C ARG A 12 6.05 10.73 -6.82
N ALA A 13 5.70 10.87 -5.54
CA ALA A 13 5.67 9.78 -4.58
C ALA A 13 4.87 8.54 -5.05
N PRO A 14 3.65 8.66 -5.63
CA PRO A 14 2.92 7.50 -6.12
C PRO A 14 3.65 6.78 -7.27
N ALA A 15 4.37 7.51 -8.12
CA ALA A 15 5.16 6.92 -9.19
C ALA A 15 6.37 6.14 -8.64
N GLN A 16 7.04 6.67 -7.62
CA GLN A 16 8.12 5.97 -6.94
C GLN A 16 7.64 4.67 -6.28
N ALA A 17 6.44 4.68 -5.69
CA ALA A 17 5.84 3.50 -5.11
C ALA A 17 5.57 2.41 -6.17
N ARG A 18 5.07 2.78 -7.35
CA ARG A 18 4.89 1.84 -8.48
C ARG A 18 6.22 1.27 -8.97
N HIS A 19 7.25 2.11 -9.14
CA HIS A 19 8.57 1.63 -9.56
C HIS A 19 9.19 0.65 -8.55
N LEU A 20 8.88 0.77 -7.26
CA LEU A 20 9.31 -0.19 -6.26
C LEU A 20 8.70 -1.59 -6.48
N VAL A 21 7.43 -1.64 -6.94
CA VAL A 21 6.76 -2.88 -7.33
C VAL A 21 7.37 -3.45 -8.61
N ASP A 22 7.68 -2.60 -9.58
CA ASP A 22 8.25 -3.05 -10.87
C ASP A 22 9.58 -3.80 -10.67
N ALA A 23 10.35 -3.43 -9.64
CA ALA A 23 11.57 -4.14 -9.25
C ALA A 23 11.31 -5.57 -8.73
N LEU A 24 10.09 -5.90 -8.32
CA LEU A 24 9.68 -7.21 -7.80
C LEU A 24 8.98 -8.09 -8.83
N VAL A 25 8.61 -7.58 -10.00
CA VAL A 25 7.91 -8.33 -11.06
C VAL A 25 8.54 -9.70 -11.39
N PRO A 26 9.88 -9.88 -11.39
CA PRO A 26 10.47 -11.21 -11.59
C PRO A 26 10.18 -12.24 -10.47
N HIS A 27 9.63 -11.79 -9.34
CA HIS A 27 9.44 -12.58 -8.12
C HIS A 27 7.98 -12.66 -7.67
N VAL A 28 7.06 -12.00 -8.35
CA VAL A 28 5.62 -12.02 -8.02
C VAL A 28 4.79 -12.17 -9.30
N PRO A 29 3.61 -12.81 -9.26
CA PRO A 29 2.72 -12.88 -10.42
C PRO A 29 2.28 -11.48 -10.88
N GLU A 30 2.10 -11.28 -12.19
CA GLU A 30 1.69 -9.97 -12.73
C GLU A 30 0.34 -9.46 -12.17
N PRO A 31 -0.70 -10.30 -11.96
CA PRO A 31 -1.93 -9.85 -11.30
C PRO A 31 -1.68 -9.25 -9.91
N VAL A 32 -0.77 -9.87 -9.14
CA VAL A 32 -0.36 -9.42 -7.80
C VAL A 32 0.39 -8.09 -7.89
N ALA A 33 1.35 -7.97 -8.82
CA ALA A 33 2.06 -6.71 -9.07
C ALA A 33 1.11 -5.60 -9.51
N HIS A 34 0.12 -5.90 -10.37
CA HIS A 34 -0.88 -4.94 -10.81
C HIS A 34 -1.70 -4.38 -9.64
N GLN A 35 -2.25 -5.25 -8.79
CA GLN A 35 -2.97 -4.85 -7.58
C GLN A 35 -2.08 -4.05 -6.63
N ALA A 36 -0.82 -4.47 -6.44
CA ALA A 36 0.13 -3.76 -5.59
C ALA A 36 0.38 -2.33 -6.08
N ARG A 37 0.59 -2.12 -7.39
CA ARG A 37 0.77 -0.78 -7.98
C ARG A 37 -0.42 0.14 -7.68
N LEU A 38 -1.65 -0.39 -7.79
CA LEU A 38 -2.88 0.34 -7.50
C LEU A 38 -2.95 0.73 -6.02
N LEU A 39 -2.89 -0.27 -5.13
CA LEU A 39 -3.05 -0.04 -3.69
C LEU A 39 -1.95 0.86 -3.12
N LEU A 40 -0.70 0.65 -3.52
CA LEU A 40 0.41 1.50 -3.08
C LEU A 40 0.27 2.93 -3.62
N SER A 41 -0.18 3.12 -4.86
CA SER A 41 -0.41 4.46 -5.40
C SER A 41 -1.46 5.21 -4.59
N GLU A 42 -2.57 4.55 -4.25
CA GLU A 42 -3.65 5.14 -3.46
C GLU A 42 -3.21 5.44 -2.01
N LEU A 43 -2.57 4.48 -1.34
CA LEU A 43 -2.13 4.64 0.04
C LEU A 43 -1.01 5.68 0.17
N VAL A 44 -0.03 5.69 -0.74
CA VAL A 44 1.03 6.72 -0.75
C VAL A 44 0.44 8.08 -1.10
N THR A 45 -0.53 8.17 -2.01
CA THR A 45 -1.25 9.43 -2.27
C THR A 45 -1.95 9.94 -1.01
N ASN A 46 -2.64 9.07 -0.28
CA ASN A 46 -3.31 9.44 0.97
C ASN A 46 -2.29 9.87 2.04
N ALA A 47 -1.20 9.12 2.20
CA ALA A 47 -0.13 9.46 3.10
C ALA A 47 0.43 10.84 2.76
N VAL A 48 0.82 11.11 1.51
CA VAL A 48 1.35 12.42 1.07
C VAL A 48 0.37 13.56 1.33
N ARG A 49 -0.93 13.36 1.09
CA ARG A 49 -1.96 14.40 1.26
C ARG A 49 -2.31 14.69 2.72
N HIS A 50 -2.28 13.69 3.59
CA HIS A 50 -2.88 13.77 4.92
C HIS A 50 -1.91 13.50 6.08
N GLY A 51 -0.80 12.85 5.80
CA GLY A 51 0.22 12.48 6.79
C GLY A 51 1.17 13.61 7.17
N ARG A 52 2.18 13.27 7.98
CA ARG A 52 3.16 14.22 8.52
C ARG A 52 4.59 13.69 8.35
N GLY A 53 5.58 14.51 8.67
CA GLY A 53 6.99 14.17 8.50
C GLY A 53 7.51 14.41 7.07
N PRO A 54 8.76 14.04 6.77
CA PRO A 54 9.40 14.35 5.49
C PRO A 54 9.15 13.30 4.38
N ALA A 55 8.83 12.05 4.76
CA ALA A 55 8.71 10.92 3.85
C ALA A 55 7.64 9.92 4.29
N VAL A 56 7.30 9.01 3.38
CA VAL A 56 6.45 7.84 3.61
C VAL A 56 7.30 6.61 3.34
N ARG A 57 7.44 5.71 4.32
CA ARG A 57 8.22 4.49 4.16
C ARG A 57 7.36 3.39 3.57
N VAL A 58 7.85 2.76 2.51
CA VAL A 58 7.20 1.61 1.87
C VAL A 58 8.11 0.40 1.97
N LEU A 59 7.58 -0.73 2.44
CA LEU A 59 8.26 -2.03 2.50
C LEU A 59 7.45 -3.05 1.70
N LEU A 60 8.13 -3.78 0.82
CA LEU A 60 7.56 -4.84 0.00
C LEU A 60 8.35 -6.14 0.24
N ASP A 61 7.64 -7.22 0.54
CA ASP A 61 8.20 -8.52 0.84
C ASP A 61 7.51 -9.63 0.04
N ALA A 62 8.26 -10.19 -0.92
CA ALA A 62 7.89 -11.34 -1.74
C ALA A 62 8.74 -12.57 -1.38
N SER A 63 9.06 -12.78 -0.09
CA SER A 63 9.88 -13.91 0.38
C SER A 63 9.09 -15.13 0.82
N ALA A 64 7.77 -15.03 0.93
CA ALA A 64 6.89 -16.12 1.37
C ALA A 64 6.94 -17.36 0.44
N GLY A 65 7.26 -17.17 -0.84
CA GLY A 65 7.48 -18.27 -1.80
C GLY A 65 6.21 -18.95 -2.31
N ASP A 66 5.04 -18.47 -1.90
CA ASP A 66 3.69 -18.93 -2.25
C ASP A 66 2.97 -17.98 -3.23
N GLY A 67 3.73 -17.10 -3.90
CA GLY A 67 3.15 -16.03 -4.73
C GLY A 67 2.55 -14.86 -3.94
N THR A 68 2.63 -14.88 -2.61
CA THR A 68 2.15 -13.77 -1.77
C THR A 68 3.15 -12.61 -1.76
N LEU A 69 2.62 -11.39 -1.89
CA LEU A 69 3.33 -10.14 -1.70
C LEU A 69 2.77 -9.42 -0.47
N ARG A 70 3.61 -9.22 0.54
CA ARG A 70 3.30 -8.40 1.71
C ARG A 70 3.77 -6.97 1.47
N CYS A 71 2.88 -6.02 1.70
CA CYS A 71 3.11 -4.60 1.54
C CYS A 71 2.89 -3.89 2.88
N GLU A 72 3.79 -3.00 3.26
CA GLU A 72 3.65 -2.15 4.45
C GLU A 72 3.93 -0.70 4.07
N ILE A 73 3.07 0.19 4.55
CA ILE A 73 3.23 1.64 4.42
C ILE A 73 3.29 2.19 5.84
N VAL A 74 4.40 2.86 6.16
CA VAL A 74 4.62 3.51 7.44
C VAL A 74 4.76 5.01 7.20
N ASP A 75 3.86 5.78 7.79
CA ASP A 75 3.87 7.23 7.73
C ASP A 75 4.36 7.75 9.08
N GLU A 76 5.66 8.05 9.18
CA GLU A 76 6.28 8.51 10.42
C GLU A 76 5.79 9.93 10.78
N GLY A 77 4.68 10.00 11.52
CA GLY A 77 4.14 11.22 12.11
C GLY A 77 3.00 10.93 13.10
N ASP A 78 2.79 11.83 14.07
CA ASP A 78 1.74 11.74 15.11
C ASP A 78 0.29 11.85 14.56
N GLY A 79 0.08 11.69 13.25
CA GLY A 79 -1.09 12.18 12.53
C GLY A 79 -1.81 11.13 11.69
N PHE A 80 -3.05 10.87 12.10
CA PHE A 80 -4.14 10.15 11.42
C PHE A 80 -4.15 8.61 11.57
N VAL A 81 -5.02 8.11 12.44
CA VAL A 81 -5.42 6.69 12.42
C VAL A 81 -6.11 6.42 11.08
N PRO A 82 -5.66 5.44 10.28
CA PRO A 82 -6.30 5.06 9.03
C PRO A 82 -7.73 4.57 9.30
N THR A 83 -8.70 5.46 9.18
CA THR A 83 -10.12 5.09 9.32
C THR A 83 -10.67 4.72 7.95
N ALA A 84 -11.27 3.53 7.84
CA ALA A 84 -12.09 3.17 6.68
C ALA A 84 -13.15 4.26 6.44
N ARG A 85 -13.51 4.49 5.17
CA ARG A 85 -14.35 5.63 4.76
C ARG A 85 -15.57 5.83 5.66
N THR A 86 -15.70 7.04 6.19
CA THR A 86 -16.94 7.59 6.74
C THR A 86 -17.59 8.62 5.80
N ARG A 87 -16.99 8.91 4.63
CA ARG A 87 -17.47 9.93 3.68
C ARG A 87 -18.29 9.36 2.51
N PRO A 88 -19.30 10.10 1.99
CA PRO A 88 -20.17 9.68 0.88
C PRO A 88 -19.39 9.36 -0.41
N ALA A 89 -19.94 8.47 -1.26
CA ALA A 89 -19.32 8.04 -2.53
C ALA A 89 -19.19 9.13 -3.60
N THR A 90 -19.77 10.31 -3.34
CA THR A 90 -19.76 11.46 -4.23
C THR A 90 -18.57 12.40 -4.00
N GLU A 91 -17.78 12.22 -2.92
CA GLU A 91 -16.55 12.99 -2.70
C GLU A 91 -15.35 12.31 -3.39
N PRO A 92 -14.53 13.06 -4.16
CA PRO A 92 -13.27 12.54 -4.71
C PRO A 92 -12.29 12.13 -3.60
N GLY A 93 -11.76 10.90 -3.67
CA GLY A 93 -10.74 10.38 -2.75
C GLY A 93 -11.27 9.42 -1.67
N GLY A 94 -10.36 8.88 -0.86
CA GLY A 94 -10.71 8.01 0.28
C GLY A 94 -10.96 6.53 -0.06
N TRP A 95 -10.84 6.11 -1.32
CA TRP A 95 -11.05 4.70 -1.70
C TRP A 95 -9.92 3.77 -1.26
N GLY A 96 -8.75 4.30 -0.87
CA GLY A 96 -7.56 3.52 -0.54
C GLY A 96 -7.83 2.32 0.38
N LEU A 97 -8.37 2.55 1.59
CA LEU A 97 -8.66 1.45 2.51
C LEU A 97 -9.81 0.54 2.04
N HIS A 98 -10.76 1.06 1.27
CA HIS A 98 -11.81 0.23 0.68
C HIS A 98 -11.26 -0.72 -0.39
N LEU A 99 -10.33 -0.23 -1.22
CA LEU A 99 -9.63 -1.05 -2.21
C LEU A 99 -8.73 -2.08 -1.51
N VAL A 100 -8.05 -1.70 -0.42
CA VAL A 100 -7.28 -2.64 0.39
C VAL A 100 -8.18 -3.75 0.94
N GLU A 101 -9.32 -3.41 1.54
CA GLU A 101 -10.30 -4.40 2.02
C GLU A 101 -10.80 -5.32 0.90
N ALA A 102 -11.08 -4.76 -0.28
CA ALA A 102 -11.66 -5.52 -1.39
C ALA A 102 -10.65 -6.45 -2.08
N LEU A 103 -9.38 -6.04 -2.19
CA LEU A 103 -8.37 -6.71 -3.03
C LEU A 103 -7.36 -7.54 -2.23
N SER A 104 -7.21 -7.30 -0.92
CA SER A 104 -6.19 -8.00 -0.12
C SER A 104 -6.72 -9.33 0.41
N ARG A 105 -5.83 -10.33 0.50
CA ARG A 105 -6.10 -11.58 1.23
C ARG A 105 -6.25 -11.29 2.72
N ARG A 106 -5.33 -10.48 3.25
CA ARG A 106 -5.30 -10.02 4.65
C ARG A 106 -4.79 -8.60 4.67
N TRP A 107 -5.24 -7.82 5.64
CA TRP A 107 -4.71 -6.49 5.86
C TRP A 107 -4.96 -6.05 7.29
N GLY A 108 -4.34 -4.95 7.69
CA GLY A 108 -4.63 -4.32 8.96
C GLY A 108 -3.88 -3.02 9.15
N VAL A 109 -4.14 -2.42 10.31
CA VAL A 109 -3.50 -1.20 10.78
C VAL A 109 -2.80 -1.53 12.10
N ARG A 110 -1.55 -1.09 12.30
CA ARG A 110 -0.93 -1.19 13.63
C ARG A 110 -1.57 -0.16 14.56
N GLU A 111 -2.11 -0.63 15.68
CA GLU A 111 -2.84 0.19 16.65
C GLU A 111 -2.04 1.44 17.06
N GLY A 112 -2.73 2.58 17.15
CA GLY A 112 -2.11 3.85 17.55
C GLY A 112 -1.13 4.44 16.51
N SER A 113 -1.12 3.93 15.28
CA SER A 113 -0.24 4.42 14.22
C SER A 113 -0.94 4.55 12.87
N THR A 114 -0.23 5.17 11.93
CA THR A 114 -0.56 5.30 10.51
C THR A 114 -0.07 4.12 9.67
N HIS A 115 0.47 3.08 10.31
CA HIS A 115 1.05 1.93 9.61
C HIS A 115 -0.05 1.00 9.11
N VAL A 116 -0.24 0.98 7.79
CA VAL A 116 -1.12 0.05 7.07
C VAL A 116 -0.29 -1.07 6.46
N TRP A 117 -0.72 -2.31 6.63
CA TRP A 117 -0.13 -3.47 5.96
C TRP A 117 -1.20 -4.29 5.26
N PHE A 118 -0.82 -4.95 4.17
CA PHE A 118 -1.70 -5.88 3.45
C PHE A 118 -0.91 -6.97 2.73
N GLU A 119 -1.57 -8.09 2.47
CA GLU A 119 -1.05 -9.26 1.76
C GLU A 119 -1.90 -9.46 0.50
N LEU A 120 -1.24 -9.50 -0.65
CA LEU A 120 -1.82 -9.85 -1.94
C LEU A 120 -1.33 -11.24 -2.32
N GLY A 121 -2.15 -11.97 -3.05
CA GLY A 121 -1.71 -13.15 -3.78
C GLY A 121 -2.56 -13.34 -5.01
N ASP A 122 -2.34 -14.42 -5.75
CA ASP A 122 -2.99 -14.62 -7.04
C ASP A 122 -4.52 -14.52 -6.89
N PRO A 123 -5.20 -13.60 -7.59
CA PRO A 123 -6.65 -13.45 -7.53
C PRO A 123 -7.40 -14.66 -8.12
N ASP A 124 -6.73 -15.46 -8.94
CA ASP A 124 -7.30 -16.68 -9.55
C ASP A 124 -7.09 -17.91 -8.66
N GLU A 125 -6.22 -17.84 -7.64
CA GLU A 125 -6.20 -18.82 -6.56
C GLU A 125 -7.39 -18.57 -5.62
N ALA A 126 -8.27 -19.57 -5.50
CA ALA A 126 -9.47 -19.50 -4.67
C ALA A 126 -9.17 -18.93 -3.26
N ARG A 127 -9.90 -17.88 -2.90
CA ARG A 127 -9.75 -17.08 -1.69
C ARG A 127 -10.19 -17.81 -0.42
#